data_AF-A0A7Y3H2N2-F1
#
_entry.id   AF-A0A7Y3H2N2-F1
#
_cell.length_a   1.000
_cell.length_b   1.000
_cell.length_c   1.000
_cell.angle_alpha   90.00
_cell.angle_beta   90.00
_cell.angle_gamma   90.00
#
_symmetry.space_group_name_H-M   'P 1'
#
loop_
_entity.id
_entity.type
_entity.pdbx_description
1 polymer ?
#
loop_
_entity_poly.entity_id
_entity_poly.type
_entity_poly.pdbx_seq_one_letter_code
_entity_poly.pdbx_strand_id
1 'polypeptide(L)'
;MKKILLYSFLQILAFQITAQKISMDPVSIDYSFDSEISSKKINYVIRNASDLDFNWTWTIEKQPGFPAEWEAQVCDIITCWLWNIHEQPNNQGFNTLAPGDTTSSLQYVNVQNNGVAGTGTIKFCVYKSFDYENTTPEFCSMISTSFSETELLDVKIYPNPVSENLFIENFSDIENIRISTLEGRKVLQTKDTRSGFVDVSQLNSGIYFLNVLRKDGQQYNATKFTKL
;
A
#
# COMPACT_ATOMS: atom_id res chain seq x y z
N MET A 1 24.25 -3.61 75.45
CA MET A 1 22.87 -3.24 75.09
C MET A 1 22.89 -2.08 74.10
N LYS A 2 22.60 -2.34 72.82
CA LYS A 2 22.19 -1.34 71.81
C LYS A 2 21.75 -2.12 70.57
N LYS A 3 20.44 -2.30 70.39
CA LYS A 3 19.84 -2.82 69.15
C LYS A 3 19.58 -1.62 68.25
N ILE A 4 20.28 -1.55 67.11
CA ILE A 4 20.03 -0.56 66.06
C ILE A 4 19.01 -1.20 65.10
N LEU A 5 17.78 -0.71 65.13
CA LEU A 5 16.74 -1.02 64.15
C LEU A 5 16.95 -0.11 62.94
N LEU A 6 17.43 -0.67 61.84
CA LEU A 6 17.54 0.02 60.56
C LEU A 6 16.21 -0.15 59.82
N TYR A 7 15.34 0.85 59.88
CA TYR A 7 14.13 0.90 59.06
C TYR A 7 14.51 1.38 57.65
N SER A 8 14.64 0.44 56.72
CA SER A 8 14.72 0.74 55.28
C SER A 8 13.33 1.11 54.77
N PHE A 9 13.06 2.41 54.63
CA PHE A 9 11.86 2.93 54.00
C PHE A 9 12.01 2.77 52.48
N LEU A 10 11.49 1.67 51.94
CA LEU A 10 11.45 1.42 50.50
C LEU A 10 10.37 2.33 49.89
N GLN A 11 10.76 3.51 49.42
CA GLN A 11 9.89 4.38 48.64
C GLN A 11 9.70 3.74 47.26
N ILE A 12 8.61 2.99 47.10
CA ILE A 12 8.12 2.58 45.78
C ILE A 12 7.60 3.87 45.12
N LEU A 13 8.43 4.49 44.27
CA LEU A 13 7.96 5.50 43.33
C LEU A 13 6.99 4.79 42.38
N ALA A 14 5.69 4.95 42.64
CA ALA A 14 4.67 4.55 41.68
C ALA A 14 4.76 5.50 40.48
N PHE A 15 5.42 5.06 39.41
CA PHE A 15 5.29 5.68 38.10
C PHE A 15 3.82 5.54 37.68
N GLN A 16 3.04 6.60 37.85
CA GLN A 16 1.72 6.72 37.27
C GLN A 16 1.91 6.90 35.75
N ILE A 17 1.97 5.80 35.01
CA ILE A 17 1.82 5.85 33.56
C ILE A 17 0.37 6.24 33.32
N THR A 18 0.11 7.51 33.04
CA THR A 18 -1.21 7.95 32.60
C THR A 18 -1.47 7.30 31.24
N ALA A 19 -2.31 6.27 31.21
CA ALA A 19 -2.83 5.73 29.96
C ALA A 19 -3.56 6.86 29.22
N GLN A 20 -3.20 7.13 27.96
CA GLN A 20 -3.90 8.12 27.14
C GLN A 20 -5.33 7.62 26.91
N LYS A 21 -6.34 8.42 27.29
CA LYS A 21 -7.76 8.03 27.20
C LYS A 21 -8.29 8.01 25.76
N ILE A 22 -7.69 8.77 24.85
CA ILE A 22 -7.99 8.75 23.41
C ILE A 22 -6.75 8.27 22.67
N SER A 23 -6.88 7.34 21.73
CA SER A 23 -5.75 6.84 20.95
C SER A 23 -6.13 6.61 19.50
N MET A 24 -5.18 6.77 18.60
CA MET A 24 -5.29 6.38 17.19
C MET A 24 -4.29 5.29 16.86
N ASP A 25 -4.73 4.28 16.13
CA ASP A 25 -3.89 3.24 15.55
C ASP A 25 -4.12 3.20 14.04
N PRO A 26 -3.07 3.20 13.22
CA PRO A 26 -1.68 3.43 13.60
C PRO A 26 -1.36 4.87 14.03
N VAL A 27 -0.35 5.00 14.89
CA VAL A 27 0.28 6.30 15.20
C VAL A 27 1.34 6.69 14.16
N SER A 28 1.96 5.70 13.51
CA SER A 28 2.88 5.87 12.39
C SER A 28 2.93 4.57 11.58
N ILE A 29 2.81 4.64 10.26
CA ILE A 29 3.12 3.46 9.42
C ILE A 29 4.01 3.84 8.23
N ASP A 30 5.08 3.07 8.10
CA ASP A 30 5.79 2.88 6.83
C ASP A 30 5.24 1.62 6.15
N TYR A 31 4.51 1.79 5.04
CA TYR A 31 4.11 0.68 4.18
C TYR A 31 4.91 0.69 2.88
N SER A 32 5.68 -0.37 2.63
CA SER A 32 6.22 -0.68 1.30
C SER A 32 5.20 -1.49 0.51
N PHE A 33 4.85 -1.08 -0.72
CA PHE A 33 3.92 -1.83 -1.58
C PHE A 33 4.61 -2.59 -2.72
N ASP A 34 3.92 -3.67 -3.08
CA ASP A 34 4.09 -4.49 -4.28
C ASP A 34 3.49 -3.77 -5.50
N SER A 35 4.06 -4.01 -6.68
CA SER A 35 4.04 -3.12 -7.84
C SER A 35 2.74 -3.09 -8.68
N GLU A 36 1.65 -3.71 -8.24
CA GLU A 36 0.44 -3.91 -9.06
C GLU A 36 -0.82 -3.16 -8.59
N ILE A 37 -0.75 -2.36 -7.53
CA ILE A 37 -1.94 -1.74 -6.93
C ILE A 37 -1.96 -0.22 -7.19
N SER A 38 -2.96 0.24 -7.96
CA SER A 38 -3.15 1.67 -8.32
C SER A 38 -3.70 2.53 -7.19
N SER A 39 -4.26 1.93 -6.13
CA SER A 39 -4.75 2.64 -4.95
C SER A 39 -4.59 1.84 -3.66
N LYS A 40 -4.13 2.49 -2.59
CA LYS A 40 -3.98 1.89 -1.27
C LYS A 40 -4.90 2.52 -0.25
N LYS A 41 -5.71 1.68 0.39
CA LYS A 41 -6.46 2.03 1.61
C LYS A 41 -5.66 1.68 2.86
N ILE A 42 -5.50 2.66 3.74
CA ILE A 42 -4.85 2.56 5.04
C ILE A 42 -5.93 2.78 6.08
N ASN A 43 -6.38 1.70 6.72
CA ASN A 43 -7.36 1.81 7.79
C ASN A 43 -6.74 2.51 9.00
N TYR A 44 -7.54 3.35 9.66
CA TYR A 44 -7.19 3.92 10.95
C TYR A 44 -8.31 3.66 11.95
N VAL A 45 -7.93 3.53 13.20
CA VAL A 45 -8.79 3.16 14.32
C VAL A 45 -8.63 4.22 15.39
N ILE A 46 -9.72 4.90 15.75
CA ILE A 46 -9.75 5.82 16.88
C ILE A 46 -10.51 5.14 18.01
N ARG A 47 -9.89 5.09 19.19
CA ARG A 47 -10.49 4.54 20.40
C ARG A 47 -10.75 5.64 21.42
N ASN A 48 -11.97 5.70 21.91
CA ASN A 48 -12.37 6.56 23.03
C ASN A 48 -12.48 5.72 24.31
N ALA A 49 -11.41 5.64 25.10
CA ALA A 49 -11.42 5.03 26.43
C ALA A 49 -11.73 6.05 27.55
N SER A 50 -12.25 7.23 27.19
CA SER A 50 -12.67 8.24 28.15
C SER A 50 -14.10 8.02 28.66
N ASP A 51 -14.51 8.89 29.57
CA ASP A 51 -15.83 8.96 30.20
C ASP A 51 -16.76 9.97 29.52
N LEU A 52 -16.31 10.62 28.43
CA LEU A 52 -17.06 11.62 27.67
C LEU A 52 -17.09 11.28 26.18
N ASP A 53 -18.06 11.84 25.46
CA ASP A 53 -18.08 11.77 24.00
C ASP A 53 -16.82 12.44 23.42
N PHE A 54 -16.22 11.79 22.42
CA PHE A 54 -15.10 12.33 21.68
C PHE A 54 -15.60 12.83 20.31
N ASN A 55 -15.69 14.16 20.20
CA ASN A 55 -16.01 14.86 18.96
C ASN A 55 -14.71 15.24 18.25
N TRP A 56 -14.56 14.80 17.01
CA TRP A 56 -13.32 14.97 16.28
C TRP A 56 -13.50 15.32 14.80
N THR A 57 -12.47 15.93 14.26
CA THR A 57 -12.30 16.35 12.87
C THR A 57 -10.90 15.99 12.41
N TRP A 58 -10.62 16.11 11.11
CA TRP A 58 -9.32 15.72 10.57
C TRP A 58 -8.78 16.69 9.52
N THR A 59 -7.46 16.63 9.33
CA THR A 59 -6.74 17.23 8.21
C THR A 59 -5.79 16.23 7.57
N ILE A 60 -5.52 16.40 6.28
CA ILE A 60 -4.44 15.74 5.55
C ILE A 60 -3.52 16.79 4.92
N GLU A 61 -2.22 16.61 5.12
CA GLU A 61 -1.18 17.45 4.53
C GLU A 61 -0.24 16.58 3.72
N LYS A 62 -0.19 16.82 2.40
CA LYS A 62 0.77 16.19 1.49
C LYS A 62 2.17 16.71 1.81
N GLN A 63 3.07 15.83 2.21
CA GLN A 63 4.42 16.20 2.61
C GLN A 63 5.30 16.50 1.39
N PRO A 64 6.43 17.22 1.55
CA PRO A 64 7.36 17.45 0.45
C PRO A 64 7.77 16.15 -0.25
N GLY A 65 7.72 16.15 -1.58
CA GLY A 65 7.99 14.97 -2.40
C GLY A 65 6.77 14.10 -2.72
N PHE A 66 5.58 14.44 -2.20
CA PHE A 66 4.33 13.80 -2.62
C PHE A 66 4.09 14.06 -4.13
N PRO A 67 3.99 13.01 -4.98
CA PRO A 67 3.86 13.20 -6.43
C PRO A 67 2.60 13.99 -6.82
N ALA A 68 2.71 14.82 -7.86
CA ALA A 68 1.64 15.75 -8.24
C ALA A 68 0.39 15.03 -8.78
N GLU A 69 0.60 13.89 -9.43
CA GLU A 69 -0.42 13.03 -10.01
C GLU A 69 -1.12 12.19 -8.96
N TRP A 70 -0.55 12.06 -7.77
CA TRP A 70 -1.15 11.26 -6.71
C TRP A 70 -2.31 12.00 -6.04
N GLU A 71 -3.32 11.23 -5.66
CA GLU A 71 -4.52 11.73 -5.01
C GLU A 71 -4.71 11.05 -3.66
N ALA A 72 -5.30 11.79 -2.71
CA ALA A 72 -5.59 11.29 -1.37
C ALA A 72 -7.07 11.48 -1.05
N GLN A 73 -7.68 10.54 -0.35
CA GLN A 73 -9.05 10.62 0.12
C GLN A 73 -9.12 10.15 1.56
N VAL A 74 -9.95 10.80 2.37
CA VAL A 74 -10.27 10.32 3.72
C VAL A 74 -11.70 9.80 3.73
N CYS A 75 -11.86 8.60 4.27
CA CYS A 75 -13.14 8.06 4.70
C CYS A 75 -13.17 8.03 6.22
N ASP A 76 -14.12 8.73 6.82
CA ASP A 76 -14.35 8.78 8.25
C ASP A 76 -15.66 8.05 8.62
N ILE A 77 -16.16 8.27 9.84
CA ILE A 77 -17.40 7.60 10.29
C ILE A 77 -18.65 8.20 9.64
N ILE A 78 -18.56 9.40 9.07
CA ILE A 78 -19.68 10.07 8.41
C ILE A 78 -19.75 9.63 6.95
N THR A 79 -18.64 9.75 6.21
CA THR A 79 -18.61 9.48 4.77
C THR A 79 -17.21 9.27 4.20
N CYS A 80 -17.14 8.91 2.92
CA CYS A 80 -15.95 9.06 2.11
C CYS A 80 -15.96 10.43 1.41
N TRP A 81 -15.01 11.28 1.79
CA TRP A 81 -14.89 12.62 1.23
C TRP A 81 -14.35 12.58 -0.20
N LEU A 82 -14.53 13.66 -0.97
CA LEU A 82 -13.95 13.75 -2.30
C LEU A 82 -12.41 13.69 -2.24
N TRP A 83 -11.81 13.30 -3.36
CA TRP A 83 -10.36 13.29 -3.50
C TRP A 83 -9.77 14.69 -3.30
N ASN A 84 -8.61 14.73 -2.65
CA ASN A 84 -7.81 15.92 -2.34
C ASN A 84 -8.53 16.98 -1.48
N ILE A 85 -9.50 16.56 -0.68
CA ILE A 85 -10.01 17.40 0.41
C ILE A 85 -9.00 17.36 1.57
N HIS A 86 -8.45 18.53 1.91
CA HIS A 86 -7.33 18.66 2.86
C HIS A 86 -7.75 18.75 4.32
N GLU A 87 -9.02 19.06 4.58
CA GLU A 87 -9.58 19.18 5.91
C GLU A 87 -11.06 18.85 5.87
N GLN A 88 -11.60 18.35 6.98
CA GLN A 88 -13.01 18.03 7.06
C GLN A 88 -13.87 19.29 6.86
N PRO A 89 -14.76 19.31 5.85
CA PRO A 89 -15.73 20.38 5.68
C PRO A 89 -16.65 20.51 6.89
N ASN A 90 -16.83 21.74 7.37
CA ASN A 90 -17.61 22.05 8.57
C ASN A 90 -19.13 21.78 8.45
N ASN A 91 -19.63 21.58 7.23
CA ASN A 91 -21.05 21.45 6.94
C ASN A 91 -21.67 20.12 7.41
N GLN A 92 -20.87 19.07 7.66
CA GLN A 92 -21.35 17.78 8.15
C GLN A 92 -21.23 17.60 9.68
N GLY A 93 -20.68 18.60 10.39
CA GLY A 93 -20.45 18.51 11.84
C GLY A 93 -19.27 17.60 12.21
N PHE A 94 -19.11 17.33 13.51
CA PHE A 94 -18.03 16.50 14.05
C PHE A 94 -18.30 15.01 13.84
N ASN A 95 -17.23 14.23 13.72
CA ASN A 95 -17.30 12.80 13.97
C ASN A 95 -17.43 12.57 15.48
N THR A 96 -18.42 11.81 15.95
CA THR A 96 -18.66 11.55 17.38
C THR A 96 -18.46 10.08 17.73
N LEU A 97 -17.68 9.81 18.79
CA LEU A 97 -17.51 8.48 19.40
C LEU A 97 -17.93 8.51 20.87
N ALA A 98 -18.83 7.60 21.27
CA ALA A 98 -19.27 7.52 22.65
C ALA A 98 -18.16 6.98 23.58
N PRO A 99 -18.28 7.15 24.91
CA PRO A 99 -17.40 6.55 25.89
C PRO A 99 -17.27 5.03 25.71
N GLY A 100 -16.03 4.54 25.62
CA GLY A 100 -15.72 3.12 25.44
C GLY A 100 -15.71 2.64 24.00
N ASP A 101 -16.18 3.44 23.04
CA ASP A 101 -16.29 3.03 21.64
C ASP A 101 -14.97 3.11 20.88
N THR A 102 -14.96 2.44 19.73
CA THR A 102 -13.86 2.43 18.77
C THR A 102 -14.45 2.53 17.36
N THR A 103 -13.76 3.25 16.47
CA THR A 103 -14.18 3.35 15.06
C THR A 103 -14.15 1.96 14.38
N SER A 104 -14.97 1.78 13.36
CA SER A 104 -15.11 0.49 12.65
C SER A 104 -13.98 0.27 11.62
N SER A 105 -14.01 -0.85 10.90
CA SER A 105 -13.04 -1.11 9.82
C SER A 105 -13.33 -0.32 8.52
N LEU A 106 -14.29 0.59 8.53
CA LEU A 106 -14.73 1.34 7.34
C LEU A 106 -14.00 2.69 7.19
N GLN A 107 -13.23 3.13 8.20
CA GLN A 107 -12.46 4.36 8.16
C GLN A 107 -11.06 4.10 7.60
N TYR A 108 -10.67 4.89 6.61
CA TYR A 108 -9.36 4.77 5.99
C TYR A 108 -8.91 6.06 5.30
N VAL A 109 -7.60 6.19 5.13
CA VAL A 109 -7.00 7.10 4.15
C VAL A 109 -6.70 6.30 2.90
N ASN A 110 -7.15 6.76 1.75
CA ASN A 110 -6.89 6.16 0.45
C ASN A 110 -5.87 7.01 -0.31
N VAL A 111 -4.85 6.38 -0.89
CA VAL A 111 -3.84 7.03 -1.72
C VAL A 111 -3.86 6.38 -3.09
N GLN A 112 -4.04 7.17 -4.14
CA GLN A 112 -4.08 6.72 -5.53
C GLN A 112 -2.86 7.28 -6.26
N ASN A 113 -2.10 6.40 -6.93
CA ASN A 113 -0.85 6.79 -7.59
C ASN A 113 -1.01 7.28 -9.04
N ASN A 114 -2.19 7.05 -9.63
CA ASN A 114 -2.50 7.41 -11.02
C ASN A 114 -1.45 6.95 -12.04
N GLY A 115 -0.79 5.82 -11.78
CA GLY A 115 0.20 5.21 -12.66
C GLY A 115 1.59 5.84 -12.62
N VAL A 116 1.84 6.84 -11.75
CA VAL A 116 3.15 7.49 -11.65
C VAL A 116 3.96 6.88 -10.52
N ALA A 117 5.12 6.30 -10.86
CA ALA A 117 6.09 5.81 -9.89
C ALA A 117 6.55 6.94 -8.95
N GLY A 118 6.67 6.62 -7.67
CA GLY A 118 7.14 7.56 -6.66
C GLY A 118 6.85 7.10 -5.25
N THR A 119 7.19 7.96 -4.30
CA THR A 119 6.85 7.79 -2.89
C THR A 119 6.08 9.00 -2.41
N GLY A 120 4.86 8.79 -1.97
CA GLY A 120 4.01 9.82 -1.39
C GLY A 120 3.91 9.64 0.12
N THR A 121 4.13 10.73 0.86
CA THR A 121 3.89 10.77 2.30
C THR A 121 2.81 11.80 2.64
N ILE A 122 1.85 11.41 3.46
CA ILE A 122 0.78 12.26 3.97
C ILE A 122 0.88 12.32 5.49
N LYS A 123 0.68 13.50 6.05
CA LYS A 123 0.45 13.71 7.48
C LYS A 123 -1.05 13.81 7.71
N PHE A 124 -1.62 12.82 8.38
CA PHE A 124 -3.03 12.78 8.79
C PHE A 124 -3.13 13.20 10.24
N CYS A 125 -3.89 14.24 10.55
CA CYS A 125 -4.04 14.76 11.91
C CYS A 125 -5.50 14.80 12.32
N VAL A 126 -5.77 14.61 13.62
CA VAL A 126 -7.10 14.67 14.20
C VAL A 126 -7.17 15.74 15.27
N TYR A 127 -8.27 16.48 15.29
CA TYR A 127 -8.53 17.63 16.14
C TYR A 127 -9.87 17.50 16.85
N LYS A 128 -10.05 18.26 17.93
CA LYS A 128 -11.36 18.50 18.58
C LYS A 128 -12.03 19.79 18.09
N SER A 129 -11.58 20.36 16.97
CA SER A 129 -11.95 21.70 16.49
C SER A 129 -11.90 21.78 14.96
N PHE A 130 -12.66 22.70 14.37
CA PHE A 130 -12.52 23.09 12.97
C PHE A 130 -11.53 24.26 12.77
N ASP A 131 -11.02 24.86 13.86
CA ASP A 131 -10.01 25.92 13.81
C ASP A 131 -8.61 25.32 13.84
N TYR A 132 -8.17 24.78 12.70
CA TYR A 132 -6.91 24.04 12.59
C TYR A 132 -5.65 24.91 12.72
N GLU A 133 -5.76 26.22 12.50
CA GLU A 133 -4.63 27.15 12.61
C GLU A 133 -4.29 27.48 14.07
N ASN A 134 -5.31 27.55 14.94
CA ASN A 134 -5.14 27.92 16.34
C ASN A 134 -5.26 26.75 17.32
N THR A 135 -5.60 25.56 16.83
CA THR A 135 -5.76 24.36 17.65
C THR A 135 -4.59 23.40 17.44
N THR A 136 -4.10 22.79 18.51
CA THR A 136 -3.13 21.69 18.39
C THR A 136 -3.84 20.37 18.12
N PRO A 137 -3.32 19.51 17.23
CA PRO A 137 -3.93 18.21 16.98
C PRO A 137 -3.84 17.31 18.21
N GLU A 138 -4.87 16.49 18.44
CA GLU A 138 -4.85 15.45 19.47
C GLU A 138 -3.82 14.37 19.15
N PHE A 139 -3.69 14.05 17.86
CA PHE A 139 -2.71 13.12 17.33
C PHE A 139 -2.52 13.33 15.83
N CYS A 140 -1.35 12.94 15.34
CA CYS A 140 -1.03 12.90 13.92
C CYS A 140 -0.31 11.59 13.59
N SER A 141 -0.53 11.09 12.38
CA SER A 141 0.20 9.95 11.82
C SER A 141 0.79 10.31 10.47
N MET A 142 2.02 9.85 10.25
CA MET A 142 2.67 9.86 8.94
C MET A 142 2.30 8.57 8.22
N ILE A 143 1.79 8.72 7.00
CA ILE A 143 1.41 7.62 6.11
C ILE A 143 2.32 7.73 4.90
N SER A 144 3.31 6.83 4.79
CA SER A 144 4.17 6.74 3.62
C SER A 144 3.76 5.56 2.76
N THR A 145 3.65 5.79 1.45
CA THR A 145 3.33 4.77 0.46
C THR A 145 4.25 4.94 -0.74
N SER A 146 4.81 3.84 -1.24
CA SER A 146 5.63 3.82 -2.46
C SER A 146 4.90 3.08 -3.58
N PHE A 147 5.05 3.55 -4.81
CA PHE A 147 4.67 2.83 -6.02
C PHE A 147 5.86 2.82 -6.96
N SER A 148 6.33 1.64 -7.33
CA SER A 148 7.30 1.48 -8.41
C SER A 148 6.54 1.06 -9.66
N GLU A 149 6.70 1.81 -10.74
CA GLU A 149 6.35 1.31 -12.05
C GLU A 149 7.25 0.11 -12.32
N THR A 150 6.64 -1.07 -12.49
CA THR A 150 7.39 -2.19 -13.06
C THR A 150 7.60 -1.80 -14.51
N GLU A 151 8.83 -1.48 -14.90
CA GLU A 151 9.17 -1.38 -16.32
C GLU A 151 8.78 -2.72 -16.95
N LEU A 152 7.69 -2.72 -17.72
CA LEU A 152 7.37 -3.82 -18.61
C LEU A 152 8.46 -3.83 -19.67
N LEU A 153 9.58 -4.49 -19.39
CA LEU A 153 10.62 -4.70 -20.38
C LEU A 153 10.00 -5.54 -21.49
N ASP A 154 9.77 -4.90 -22.63
CA ASP A 154 9.23 -5.54 -23.83
C ASP A 154 10.15 -6.70 -24.25
N VAL A 155 9.72 -7.93 -23.97
CA VAL A 155 10.38 -9.13 -24.46
C VAL A 155 10.15 -9.19 -25.96
N LYS A 156 11.18 -8.83 -26.73
CA LYS A 156 11.16 -8.93 -28.19
C LYS A 156 11.29 -10.39 -28.62
N ILE A 157 10.36 -10.83 -29.44
CA ILE A 157 10.30 -12.19 -29.96
C ILE A 157 10.23 -12.19 -31.49
N TYR A 158 10.85 -13.17 -32.12
CA TYR A 158 10.83 -13.32 -33.58
C TYR A 158 11.09 -14.77 -34.00
N PRO A 159 10.69 -15.18 -35.22
CA PRO A 159 9.76 -14.46 -36.07
C PRO A 159 8.35 -14.46 -35.45
N ASN A 160 7.53 -13.50 -35.83
CA ASN A 160 6.09 -13.54 -35.58
C ASN A 160 5.40 -13.09 -36.89
N PRO A 161 4.68 -13.98 -37.60
CA PRO A 161 4.33 -15.37 -37.24
C PRO A 161 5.51 -16.36 -37.18
N VAL A 162 5.38 -17.43 -36.40
CA VAL A 162 6.40 -18.48 -36.19
C VAL A 162 5.89 -19.85 -36.64
N SER A 163 6.79 -20.71 -37.15
CA SER A 163 6.48 -22.10 -37.50
C SER A 163 7.08 -23.13 -36.54
N GLU A 164 8.35 -22.99 -36.18
CA GLU A 164 9.08 -24.00 -35.39
C GLU A 164 9.78 -23.40 -34.19
N ASN A 165 10.72 -22.47 -34.40
CA ASN A 165 11.53 -21.90 -33.34
C ASN A 165 11.20 -20.43 -33.13
N LEU A 166 10.75 -20.08 -31.91
CA LEU A 166 10.52 -18.71 -31.47
C LEU A 166 11.75 -18.21 -30.71
N PHE A 167 12.46 -17.25 -31.27
CA PHE A 167 13.62 -16.61 -30.68
C PHE A 167 13.21 -15.47 -29.74
N ILE A 168 14.00 -15.27 -28.69
CA ILE A 168 13.78 -14.25 -27.66
C ILE A 168 15.05 -13.41 -27.55
N GLU A 169 14.95 -12.09 -27.73
CA GLU A 169 16.07 -11.18 -27.51
C GLU A 169 16.43 -11.10 -26.01
N ASN A 170 17.71 -10.87 -25.70
CA ASN A 170 18.20 -10.70 -24.32
C ASN A 170 17.86 -11.89 -23.39
N PHE A 171 17.91 -13.11 -23.90
CA PHE A 171 17.55 -14.34 -23.17
C PHE A 171 18.44 -14.69 -21.97
N SER A 172 19.59 -14.03 -21.79
CA SER A 172 20.61 -14.36 -20.78
C SER A 172 20.07 -14.33 -19.34
N ASP A 173 19.04 -13.52 -19.10
CA ASP A 173 18.51 -13.26 -17.77
C ASP A 173 17.20 -14.01 -17.51
N ILE A 174 16.75 -14.83 -18.46
CA ILE A 174 15.52 -15.61 -18.36
C ILE A 174 15.79 -16.92 -17.60
N GLU A 175 15.01 -17.16 -16.55
CA GLU A 175 15.00 -18.40 -15.79
C GLU A 175 13.97 -19.41 -16.32
N ASN A 176 12.79 -18.94 -16.71
CA ASN A 176 11.68 -19.82 -17.09
C ASN A 176 10.75 -19.14 -18.10
N ILE A 177 10.30 -19.91 -19.08
CA ILE A 177 9.37 -19.47 -20.13
C ILE A 177 8.10 -20.31 -20.03
N ARG A 178 6.95 -19.66 -20.14
CA ARG A 178 5.62 -20.29 -20.17
C ARG A 178 4.88 -19.79 -21.41
N ILE A 179 4.27 -20.70 -22.15
CA ILE A 179 3.36 -20.36 -23.26
C ILE A 179 1.95 -20.80 -22.90
N SER A 180 0.97 -19.92 -23.13
CA SER A 180 -0.45 -20.16 -22.90
C SER A 180 -1.31 -19.81 -24.11
N THR A 181 -2.47 -20.46 -24.21
CA THR A 181 -3.52 -20.12 -25.20
C THR A 181 -4.28 -18.84 -24.79
N LEU A 182 -5.19 -18.39 -25.65
CA LEU A 182 -6.09 -17.26 -25.37
C LEU A 182 -6.95 -17.46 -24.11
N GLU A 183 -7.31 -18.71 -23.79
CA GLU A 183 -8.06 -19.03 -22.56
C GLU A 183 -7.17 -19.13 -21.31
N GLY A 184 -5.90 -18.77 -21.39
CA GLY A 184 -4.93 -18.84 -20.29
C GLY A 184 -4.42 -20.26 -19.97
N ARG A 185 -4.82 -21.27 -20.76
CA ARG A 185 -4.34 -22.64 -20.58
C ARG A 185 -2.87 -22.75 -20.97
N LYS A 186 -2.04 -23.21 -20.04
CA LYS A 186 -0.62 -23.49 -20.25
C LYS A 186 -0.44 -24.65 -21.23
N VAL A 187 0.31 -24.43 -22.31
CA VAL A 187 0.61 -25.44 -23.34
C VAL A 187 2.09 -25.82 -23.40
N LEU A 188 2.98 -24.93 -22.96
CA LEU A 188 4.41 -25.20 -22.88
C LEU A 188 5.01 -24.50 -21.66
N GLN A 189 6.00 -25.14 -21.03
CA GLN A 189 6.83 -24.52 -20.02
C GLN A 189 8.25 -25.09 -20.10
N THR A 190 9.26 -24.22 -20.15
CA THR A 190 10.66 -24.63 -20.22
C THR A 190 11.55 -23.72 -19.39
N LYS A 191 12.54 -24.33 -18.72
CA LYS A 191 13.67 -23.64 -18.09
C LYS A 191 14.92 -23.66 -18.97
N ASP A 192 14.88 -24.35 -20.10
CA ASP A 192 16.02 -24.42 -21.01
C ASP A 192 16.03 -23.19 -21.90
N THR A 193 16.60 -22.11 -21.37
CA THR A 193 16.71 -20.80 -22.03
C THR A 193 18.08 -20.61 -22.69
N ARG A 194 18.99 -21.60 -22.55
CA ARG A 194 20.41 -21.49 -22.93
C ARG A 194 20.62 -21.29 -24.43
N SER A 195 19.67 -21.70 -25.26
CA SER A 195 19.72 -21.61 -26.71
C SER A 195 19.13 -20.32 -27.29
N GLY A 196 18.47 -19.49 -26.48
CA GLY A 196 17.82 -18.26 -26.95
C GLY A 196 16.58 -18.46 -27.83
N PHE A 197 16.09 -19.70 -27.94
CA PHE A 197 14.86 -20.03 -28.66
C PHE A 197 14.00 -21.04 -27.91
N VAL A 198 12.71 -21.05 -28.22
CA VAL A 198 11.73 -22.03 -27.75
C VAL A 198 11.19 -22.79 -28.96
N ASP A 199 11.29 -24.12 -28.92
CA ASP A 199 10.64 -24.99 -29.89
C ASP A 199 9.12 -24.98 -29.66
N VAL A 200 8.39 -24.45 -30.63
CA VAL A 200 6.93 -24.38 -30.70
C VAL A 200 6.37 -25.24 -31.82
N SER A 201 7.16 -26.12 -32.44
CA SER A 201 6.76 -26.99 -33.56
C SER A 201 5.54 -27.86 -33.24
N GLN A 202 5.40 -28.27 -31.97
CA GLN A 202 4.31 -29.12 -31.49
C GLN A 202 3.00 -28.34 -31.22
N LEU A 203 3.03 -27.01 -31.30
CA LEU A 203 1.83 -26.19 -31.12
C LEU A 203 1.02 -26.15 -32.42
N ASN A 204 -0.30 -26.30 -32.29
CA ASN A 204 -1.22 -26.09 -33.41
C ASN A 204 -1.25 -24.62 -33.83
N SER A 205 -1.63 -24.33 -35.08
CA SER A 205 -1.83 -22.97 -35.57
C SER A 205 -2.80 -22.20 -34.68
N GLY A 206 -2.45 -20.96 -34.31
CA GLY A 206 -3.26 -20.17 -33.38
C GLY A 206 -2.52 -19.01 -32.74
N ILE A 207 -3.23 -18.31 -31.83
CA ILE A 207 -2.70 -17.20 -31.05
C ILE A 207 -2.24 -17.72 -29.69
N TYR A 208 -1.03 -17.34 -29.31
CA TYR A 208 -0.41 -17.73 -28.05
C TYR A 208 0.20 -16.51 -27.35
N PHE A 209 0.46 -16.69 -26.06
CA PHE A 209 1.04 -15.71 -25.18
C PHE A 209 2.27 -16.30 -24.52
N LEU A 210 3.41 -15.62 -24.66
CA LEU A 210 4.67 -15.98 -24.05
C LEU A 210 4.89 -15.16 -22.77
N ASN A 211 5.06 -15.84 -21.65
CA ASN A 211 5.37 -15.25 -20.35
C ASN A 211 6.77 -15.67 -19.94
N VAL A 212 7.52 -14.75 -19.32
CA VAL A 212 8.92 -14.93 -18.95
C VAL A 212 9.08 -14.65 -17.47
N LEU A 213 9.83 -15.51 -16.77
CA LEU A 213 10.33 -15.28 -15.42
C LEU A 213 11.84 -15.12 -15.53
N ARG A 214 12.37 -14.01 -15.02
CA ARG A 214 13.82 -13.76 -14.93
C ARG A 214 14.41 -14.32 -13.65
N LYS A 215 15.74 -14.43 -13.66
CA LYS A 215 16.56 -14.88 -12.53
C LYS A 215 16.48 -13.96 -11.31
N ASP A 216 16.11 -12.70 -11.48
CA ASP A 216 15.90 -11.72 -10.39
C ASP A 216 14.50 -11.82 -9.77
N GLY A 217 13.66 -12.76 -10.23
CA GLY A 217 12.29 -12.97 -9.75
C GLY A 217 11.26 -12.12 -10.47
N GLN A 218 11.64 -11.19 -11.36
CA GLN A 218 10.68 -10.40 -12.12
C GLN A 218 9.96 -11.29 -13.14
N GLN A 219 8.63 -11.16 -13.18
CA GLN A 219 7.79 -11.83 -14.16
C GLN A 219 7.29 -10.82 -15.19
N TYR A 220 7.48 -11.13 -16.47
CA TYR A 220 6.96 -10.29 -17.56
C TYR A 220 5.64 -10.79 -18.09
N ASN A 221 4.83 -9.82 -18.49
CA ASN A 221 3.55 -10.04 -19.12
C ASN A 221 3.67 -10.66 -20.51
N ALA A 222 2.53 -11.21 -20.91
CA ALA A 222 2.30 -12.03 -22.08
C ALA A 222 2.61 -11.33 -23.42
N THR A 223 3.74 -11.64 -24.06
CA THR A 223 4.01 -11.23 -25.46
C THR A 223 3.21 -12.12 -26.41
N LYS A 224 2.28 -11.53 -27.17
CA LYS A 224 1.44 -12.23 -28.15
C LYS A 224 2.27 -12.66 -29.37
N PHE A 225 2.11 -13.91 -29.81
CA PHE A 225 2.59 -14.37 -31.11
C PHE A 225 1.59 -15.29 -31.82
N THR A 226 1.74 -15.40 -33.14
CA THR A 226 0.93 -16.25 -34.00
C THR A 226 1.75 -17.46 -34.45
N LYS A 227 1.27 -18.66 -34.17
CA LYS A 227 1.80 -19.93 -34.70
C LYS A 227 1.11 -20.25 -36.03
N LEU A 228 1.92 -20.56 -37.04
CA LEU A 228 1.47 -21.07 -38.34
C LEU A 228 1.17 -22.56 -38.31
#